data_AF-A0A133NYG4-F1
#
_entry.id   AF-A0A133NYG4-F1
#
_cell.length_a   1.000
_cell.length_b   1.000
_cell.length_c   1.000
_cell.angle_alpha   90.00
_cell.angle_beta   90.00
_cell.angle_gamma   90.00
#
_symmetry.space_group_name_H-M   'P 1'
#
loop_
_entity.id
_entity.type
_entity.pdbx_description
1 polymer ?
#
loop_
_entity_poly.entity_id
_entity_poly.type
_entity_poly.pdbx_seq_one_letter_code
_entity_poly.pdbx_strand_id
1 'polypeptide(L)'
;MRKQRTRKLQSKPHAVNGRILTYCNASHSQRVIKLIARNRFTTLAVRVAVVLLVVMICVALFVMRSQFFNDSATHNISHAHQSVQKVEKPEFVVRKHKNHAWQGFDPNSAAVKNVLSKMSLEDKVAQMFMVKPEELVGSYNAVTISGSPMQQAFTTLPVGGVMLSRENIQNPEQTQRMISGLQAMSQSRVALPALVSVDEEGGTVARVSSNPAMGVKASPNMSDIGATHKPLKAYKIGKYIGNYLFQLGFNVDFAPVADVLTNPNNTLMQKRAFGSRALTVASMASAFADGLQNSHVFATYKHFPGHGSTFADSHQGLTVSNQTPLALRKVDLVPFRDAIAHGVEFIMVSHVSYPKITGDDTPASMSEKIVTGIARNKLGYKGILISDSLGMGAVSLRYTPGNAAITGIKAGLDILLGSPNSRQAYYAVVNAVRQGIITSNRIDESVKRIIAVKLQIAHQQNSHRK
;
A
#
# COMPACT_ATOMS: atom_id res chain seq x y z
N MET A 1 -35.06 -76.62 65.22
CA MET A 1 -33.58 -76.68 65.18
C MET A 1 -33.09 -76.61 63.75
N ARG A 2 -32.08 -75.76 63.54
CA ARG A 2 -31.03 -75.74 62.50
C ARG A 2 -30.98 -76.83 61.42
N LYS A 3 -30.57 -76.32 60.25
CA LYS A 3 -29.74 -76.91 59.17
C LYS A 3 -30.45 -77.85 58.20
N GLN A 4 -30.78 -77.31 57.02
CA GLN A 4 -29.95 -77.25 55.79
C GLN A 4 -30.08 -78.54 54.97
N ARG A 5 -31.12 -78.56 54.13
CA ARG A 5 -31.27 -79.48 53.01
C ARG A 5 -30.81 -78.79 51.74
N THR A 6 -29.92 -79.45 51.03
CA THR A 6 -29.56 -79.19 49.64
C THR A 6 -30.78 -79.37 48.74
N ARG A 7 -31.07 -78.39 47.87
CA ARG A 7 -31.87 -78.61 46.67
C ARG A 7 -31.41 -77.70 45.53
N LYS A 8 -31.13 -78.35 44.40
CA LYS A 8 -30.79 -77.80 43.09
C LYS A 8 -31.80 -76.71 42.68
N LEU A 9 -31.29 -75.55 42.29
CA LEU A 9 -32.03 -74.56 41.51
C LEU A 9 -31.53 -74.63 40.07
N GLN A 10 -32.32 -75.24 39.20
CA GLN A 10 -32.27 -74.99 37.76
C GLN A 10 -32.82 -73.58 37.52
N SER A 11 -31.97 -72.62 37.15
CA SER A 11 -32.40 -71.33 36.62
C SER A 11 -32.33 -71.34 35.10
N LYS A 12 -33.50 -71.18 34.46
CA LYS A 12 -33.72 -71.07 33.01
C LYS A 12 -32.96 -69.87 32.38
N PRO A 13 -32.66 -69.91 31.07
CA PRO A 13 -31.86 -68.89 30.39
C PRO A 13 -32.64 -67.57 30.14
N HIS A 14 -31.95 -66.43 30.23
CA HIS A 14 -32.44 -65.11 29.82
C HIS A 14 -31.94 -64.75 28.41
N ALA A 15 -32.84 -64.20 27.57
CA ALA A 15 -32.54 -63.69 26.25
C ALA A 15 -32.63 -62.15 26.23
N VAL A 16 -31.66 -61.50 25.59
CA VAL A 16 -31.70 -60.07 25.23
C VAL A 16 -31.35 -59.97 23.75
N ASN A 17 -32.22 -59.34 22.95
CA ASN A 17 -32.07 -59.13 21.50
C ASN A 17 -31.80 -60.39 20.65
N GLY A 18 -32.63 -61.43 20.84
CA GLY A 18 -32.80 -62.49 19.83
C GLY A 18 -31.63 -63.45 19.64
N ARG A 19 -30.65 -63.52 20.56
CA ARG A 19 -29.57 -64.52 20.50
C ARG A 19 -29.36 -65.21 21.85
N ILE A 20 -29.35 -66.54 21.84
CA ILE A 20 -29.11 -67.41 23.00
C ILE A 20 -27.59 -67.55 23.19
N LEU A 21 -27.07 -67.18 24.37
CA LEU A 21 -25.65 -67.32 24.72
C LEU A 21 -25.40 -68.67 25.41
N THR A 22 -24.82 -69.62 24.69
CA THR A 22 -24.21 -70.84 25.25
C THR A 22 -22.79 -70.55 25.72
N TYR A 23 -22.49 -70.84 27.00
CA TYR A 23 -21.15 -70.71 27.56
C TYR A 23 -20.22 -71.80 27.01
N CYS A 24 -19.21 -71.40 26.24
CA CYS A 24 -18.12 -72.25 25.76
C CYS A 24 -16.75 -71.70 26.18
N ASN A 25 -16.10 -72.43 27.09
CA ASN A 25 -14.69 -72.55 27.50
C ASN A 25 -13.65 -71.41 27.35
N ALA A 26 -12.77 -71.36 28.36
CA ALA A 26 -11.71 -70.38 28.63
C ALA A 26 -10.61 -70.19 27.55
N SER A 27 -10.63 -70.92 26.43
CA SER A 27 -9.66 -70.74 25.35
C SER A 27 -10.02 -69.61 24.38
N HIS A 28 -11.29 -69.17 24.35
CA HIS A 28 -11.75 -68.08 23.47
C HIS A 28 -11.38 -66.69 24.03
N SER A 29 -11.36 -66.52 25.36
CA SER A 29 -11.02 -65.25 26.02
C SER A 29 -9.58 -64.83 25.76
N GLN A 30 -8.62 -65.77 25.71
CA GLN A 30 -7.22 -65.45 25.39
C GLN A 30 -7.02 -64.99 23.94
N ARG A 31 -7.79 -65.51 22.98
CA ARG A 31 -7.73 -65.05 21.57
C ARG A 31 -8.32 -63.65 21.40
N VAL A 32 -9.43 -63.35 22.08
CA VAL A 32 -10.07 -62.02 22.03
C VAL A 32 -9.20 -60.96 22.74
N ILE A 33 -8.59 -61.29 23.87
CA ILE A 33 -7.66 -60.37 24.57
C ILE A 33 -6.41 -60.09 23.70
N LYS A 34 -5.84 -61.10 23.02
CA LYS A 34 -4.74 -60.89 22.06
C LYS A 34 -5.15 -60.03 20.87
N LEU A 35 -6.38 -60.17 20.35
CA LEU A 35 -6.87 -59.36 19.24
C LEU A 35 -7.11 -57.89 19.64
N ILE A 36 -7.69 -57.65 20.81
CA ILE A 36 -7.95 -56.30 21.35
C ILE A 36 -6.62 -55.60 21.69
N ALA A 37 -5.64 -56.31 22.26
CA ALA A 37 -4.31 -55.77 22.54
C ALA A 37 -3.58 -55.40 21.23
N ARG A 38 -3.65 -56.24 20.20
CA ARG A 38 -3.03 -55.98 18.89
C ARG A 38 -3.68 -54.77 18.19
N ASN A 39 -5.00 -54.61 18.28
CA ASN A 39 -5.70 -53.43 17.73
C ASN A 39 -5.44 -52.13 18.50
N ARG A 40 -5.21 -52.21 19.83
CA ARG A 40 -4.80 -51.05 20.64
C ARG A 40 -3.36 -50.63 20.35
N PHE A 41 -2.45 -51.59 20.15
CA PHE A 41 -1.07 -51.30 19.75
C PHE A 41 -0.98 -50.71 18.34
N THR A 42 -1.76 -51.20 17.37
CA THR A 42 -1.80 -50.62 16.02
C THR A 42 -2.42 -49.23 16.01
N THR A 43 -3.50 -48.97 16.76
CA THR A 43 -4.07 -47.63 16.88
C THR A 43 -3.16 -46.65 17.63
N LEU A 44 -2.42 -47.11 18.65
CA LEU A 44 -1.42 -46.28 19.33
C LEU A 44 -0.22 -45.98 18.40
N ALA A 45 0.29 -46.98 17.69
CA ALA A 45 1.39 -46.81 16.74
C ALA A 45 1.02 -45.86 15.59
N VAL A 46 -0.20 -45.95 15.06
CA VAL A 46 -0.71 -45.03 14.04
C VAL A 46 -0.85 -43.61 14.59
N ARG A 47 -1.35 -43.44 15.82
CA ARG A 47 -1.44 -42.11 16.47
C ARG A 47 -0.06 -41.50 16.71
N VAL A 48 0.91 -42.29 17.16
CA VAL A 48 2.30 -41.85 17.34
C VAL A 48 2.91 -41.47 15.99
N ALA A 49 2.71 -42.26 14.94
CA ALA A 49 3.20 -41.96 13.60
C ALA A 49 2.61 -40.67 13.02
N VAL A 50 1.31 -40.41 13.22
CA VAL A 50 0.67 -39.15 12.80
C VAL A 50 1.21 -37.96 13.56
N VAL A 51 1.40 -38.07 14.89
CA VAL A 51 2.00 -36.99 15.69
C VAL A 51 3.44 -36.73 15.24
N LEU A 52 4.24 -37.77 15.01
CA LEU A 52 5.61 -37.63 14.50
C LEU A 52 5.64 -36.98 13.12
N LEU A 53 4.70 -37.33 12.22
CA LEU A 53 4.58 -36.71 10.90
C LEU A 53 4.23 -35.22 11.01
N VAL A 54 3.29 -34.85 11.89
CA VAL A 54 2.92 -33.45 12.13
C VAL A 54 4.10 -32.68 12.73
N VAL A 55 4.81 -33.26 13.69
CA VAL A 55 6.02 -32.65 14.26
C VAL A 55 7.10 -32.46 13.19
N MET A 56 7.34 -33.46 12.34
CA MET A 56 8.29 -33.36 11.23
C MET A 56 7.90 -32.28 10.22
N ILE A 57 6.61 -32.15 9.89
CA ILE A 57 6.10 -31.07 9.03
C ILE A 57 6.28 -29.71 9.71
N CYS A 58 5.96 -29.58 11.00
CA CYS A 58 6.17 -28.35 11.76
C CYS A 58 7.65 -27.97 11.85
N VAL A 59 8.54 -28.94 12.06
CA VAL A 59 10.00 -28.74 12.06
C VAL A 59 10.48 -28.36 10.66
N ALA A 60 10.01 -29.00 9.59
CA ALA A 60 10.36 -28.63 8.23
C ALA A 60 9.87 -27.23 7.87
N LEU A 61 8.65 -26.84 8.28
CA LEU A 61 8.13 -25.48 8.11
C LEU A 61 8.88 -24.47 8.97
N PHE A 62 9.31 -24.84 10.17
CA PHE A 62 10.15 -24.00 11.03
C PHE A 62 11.55 -23.83 10.46
N VAL A 63 12.16 -24.88 9.90
CA VAL A 63 13.47 -24.84 9.24
C VAL A 63 13.40 -24.08 7.92
N MET A 64 12.36 -24.28 7.10
CA MET A 64 12.12 -23.44 5.92
C MET A 64 11.92 -21.99 6.34
N ARG A 65 11.14 -21.72 7.39
CA ARG A 65 11.00 -20.37 7.94
C ARG A 65 12.35 -19.84 8.43
N SER A 66 13.15 -20.58 9.18
CA SER A 66 14.44 -20.10 9.68
C SER A 66 15.46 -19.89 8.55
N GLN A 67 15.47 -20.72 7.51
CA GLN A 67 16.32 -20.54 6.33
C GLN A 67 15.83 -19.40 5.43
N PHE A 68 14.53 -19.08 5.43
CA PHE A 68 13.98 -17.91 4.74
C PHE A 68 14.08 -16.60 5.54
N PHE A 69 14.21 -16.65 6.87
CA PHE A 69 14.17 -15.48 7.76
C PHE A 69 15.47 -15.18 8.51
N ASN A 70 16.49 -16.04 8.46
CA ASN A 70 17.76 -15.80 9.12
C ASN A 70 18.87 -15.39 8.13
N ASP A 71 18.66 -14.23 7.51
CA ASP A 71 19.75 -13.38 7.00
C ASP A 71 19.63 -12.03 7.72
N SER A 72 19.92 -12.05 9.01
CA SER A 72 20.26 -10.87 9.80
C SER A 72 21.71 -11.03 10.24
N ALA A 73 22.59 -10.25 9.62
CA ALA A 73 24.00 -10.20 9.95
C ALA A 73 24.20 -9.75 11.40
N THR A 74 24.90 -10.56 12.22
CA THR A 74 25.86 -10.11 13.23
C THR A 74 26.81 -11.25 13.66
N HIS A 75 28.11 -10.99 13.49
CA HIS A 75 29.32 -11.56 14.12
C HIS A 75 29.57 -13.08 14.24
N ASN A 76 30.59 -13.55 13.51
CA ASN A 76 31.79 -14.13 14.14
C ASN A 76 33.02 -13.94 13.23
N ILE A 77 33.99 -13.19 13.73
CA ILE A 77 35.35 -13.09 13.17
C ILE A 77 36.21 -14.02 14.02
N SER A 78 36.72 -15.10 13.44
CA SER A 78 38.00 -15.68 13.85
C SER A 78 38.56 -16.60 12.77
N HIS A 79 39.71 -16.20 12.22
CA HIS A 79 40.76 -17.00 11.57
C HIS A 79 40.41 -17.93 10.38
N ALA A 80 40.70 -17.44 9.17
CA ALA A 80 41.50 -18.17 8.18
C ALA A 80 42.01 -17.20 7.10
N HIS A 81 43.33 -16.99 7.06
CA HIS A 81 44.01 -16.37 5.92
C HIS A 81 44.00 -17.33 4.73
N GLN A 82 43.47 -16.90 3.59
CA GLN A 82 44.13 -17.08 2.28
C GLN A 82 43.40 -16.27 1.18
N SER A 83 44.22 -15.77 0.27
CA SER A 83 44.00 -14.78 -0.78
C SER A 83 42.77 -14.99 -1.68
N VAL A 84 41.82 -14.05 -1.65
CA VAL A 84 40.88 -13.79 -2.74
C VAL A 84 40.77 -12.28 -2.93
N GLN A 85 40.90 -11.83 -4.17
CA GLN A 85 40.84 -10.42 -4.58
C GLN A 85 39.61 -9.70 -3.98
N LYS A 86 39.90 -8.57 -3.34
CA LYS A 86 38.95 -7.72 -2.62
C LYS A 86 38.03 -7.03 -3.62
N VAL A 87 36.89 -7.64 -3.94
CA VAL A 87 35.75 -6.90 -4.50
C VAL A 87 35.24 -6.00 -3.37
N GLU A 88 35.44 -4.70 -3.49
CA GLU A 88 34.86 -3.72 -2.57
C GLU A 88 33.34 -3.96 -2.48
N LYS A 89 32.88 -4.41 -1.30
CA LYS A 89 31.47 -4.31 -0.95
C LYS A 89 31.13 -2.82 -1.04
N PRO A 90 30.09 -2.42 -1.79
CA PRO A 90 29.66 -1.03 -1.75
C PRO A 90 29.33 -0.73 -0.29
N GLU A 91 30.12 0.16 0.32
CA GLU A 91 29.76 0.81 1.56
C GLU A 91 28.38 1.39 1.32
N PHE A 92 27.37 0.78 1.95
CA PHE A 92 26.13 1.49 2.17
C PHE A 92 26.55 2.71 2.97
N VAL A 93 26.60 3.86 2.30
CA VAL A 93 26.40 5.11 2.99
C VAL A 93 24.96 5.07 3.45
N VAL A 94 24.71 4.32 4.53
CA VAL A 94 23.68 4.64 5.49
C VAL A 94 24.12 6.00 6.00
N ARG A 95 23.77 7.05 5.25
CA ARG A 95 23.61 8.33 5.90
C ARG A 95 22.59 8.03 6.97
N LYS A 96 23.04 7.97 8.21
CA LYS A 96 22.16 8.31 9.32
C LYS A 96 21.67 9.70 8.95
N HIS A 97 20.51 9.79 8.30
CA HIS A 97 19.72 11.01 8.18
C HIS A 97 19.29 11.32 9.61
N LYS A 98 20.25 11.81 10.41
CA LYS A 98 20.01 12.38 11.72
C LYS A 98 19.22 13.65 11.45
N ASN A 99 17.98 13.63 11.94
CA ASN A 99 17.14 14.78 12.20
C ASN A 99 16.48 15.40 10.96
N HIS A 100 15.53 14.71 10.32
CA HIS A 100 14.29 15.29 9.73
C HIS A 100 13.38 14.19 9.14
N ALA A 101 13.35 12.97 9.70
CA ALA A 101 12.14 12.19 9.57
C ALA A 101 11.07 13.04 10.26
N TRP A 102 10.22 13.69 9.46
CA TRP A 102 9.06 14.40 9.96
C TRP A 102 8.41 13.49 11.00
N GLN A 103 8.37 13.90 12.27
CA GLN A 103 7.59 13.17 13.26
C GLN A 103 6.13 13.44 12.91
N GLY A 104 5.63 12.71 11.93
CA GLY A 104 4.24 12.77 11.49
C GLY A 104 3.33 12.48 12.66
N PHE A 105 2.12 13.02 12.60
CA PHE A 105 1.12 12.68 13.61
C PHE A 105 0.86 11.17 13.56
N ASP A 106 0.91 10.48 14.70
CA ASP A 106 0.47 9.09 14.76
C ASP A 106 -1.03 9.01 14.35
N PRO A 107 -1.40 8.23 13.32
CA PRO A 107 -2.80 8.01 12.95
C PRO A 107 -3.68 7.49 14.10
N ASN A 108 -3.09 6.94 15.16
CA ASN A 108 -3.79 6.45 16.35
C ASN A 108 -3.77 7.42 17.54
N SER A 109 -3.19 8.61 17.37
CA SER A 109 -3.14 9.66 18.40
C SER A 109 -4.54 10.15 18.82
N ALA A 110 -4.63 10.72 20.01
CA ALA A 110 -5.87 11.31 20.52
C ALA A 110 -6.38 12.46 19.63
N ALA A 111 -5.46 13.27 19.07
CA ALA A 111 -5.81 14.36 18.16
C ALA A 111 -6.51 13.85 16.90
N VAL A 112 -5.95 12.82 16.26
CA VAL A 112 -6.56 12.21 15.06
C VAL A 112 -7.91 11.58 15.38
N LYS A 113 -8.00 10.83 16.49
CA LYS A 113 -9.27 10.20 16.94
C LYS A 113 -10.35 11.24 17.24
N ASN A 114 -10.00 12.37 17.84
CA ASN A 114 -10.92 13.46 18.13
C ASN A 114 -11.50 14.07 16.84
N VAL A 115 -10.66 14.34 15.84
CA VAL A 115 -11.13 14.82 14.53
C VAL A 115 -12.03 13.79 13.86
N LEU A 116 -11.61 12.52 13.79
CA LEU A 116 -12.38 11.44 13.18
C LEU A 116 -13.77 11.28 13.81
N SER A 117 -13.85 11.40 15.15
CA SER A 117 -15.11 11.21 15.89
C SER A 117 -16.19 12.25 15.57
N LYS A 118 -15.79 13.39 14.99
CA LYS A 118 -16.68 14.49 14.61
C LYS A 118 -17.14 14.41 13.15
N MET A 119 -16.57 13.49 12.37
CA MET A 119 -16.89 13.34 10.96
C MET A 119 -18.09 12.39 10.77
N SER A 120 -19.03 12.78 9.91
CA SER A 120 -20.04 11.88 9.37
C SER A 120 -19.42 10.79 8.50
N LEU A 121 -20.18 9.74 8.19
CA LEU A 121 -19.73 8.73 7.22
C LEU A 121 -19.41 9.37 5.86
N GLU A 122 -20.26 10.29 5.42
CA GLU A 122 -20.15 11.07 4.21
C GLU A 122 -18.83 11.84 4.17
N ASP A 123 -18.50 12.57 5.24
CA ASP A 123 -17.26 13.33 5.32
C ASP A 123 -16.04 12.39 5.31
N LYS A 124 -16.12 11.28 6.05
CA LYS A 124 -15.05 10.26 6.06
C LYS A 124 -14.79 9.70 4.67
N VAL A 125 -15.85 9.31 3.95
CA VAL A 125 -15.72 8.80 2.59
C VAL A 125 -15.21 9.89 1.64
N ALA A 126 -15.69 11.13 1.75
CA ALA A 126 -15.24 12.24 0.92
C ALA A 126 -13.74 12.51 1.09
N GLN A 127 -13.22 12.39 2.32
CA GLN A 127 -11.77 12.53 2.58
C GLN A 127 -10.90 11.50 1.85
N MET A 128 -11.46 10.38 1.40
CA MET A 128 -10.75 9.36 0.61
C MET A 128 -10.69 9.67 -0.89
N PHE A 129 -11.20 10.83 -1.33
CA PHE A 129 -11.13 11.24 -2.74
C PHE A 129 -10.16 12.39 -2.93
N MET A 130 -9.35 12.28 -3.99
CA MET A 130 -8.58 13.37 -4.54
C MET A 130 -8.99 13.56 -6.00
N VAL A 131 -9.50 14.74 -6.33
CA VAL A 131 -10.20 14.98 -7.61
C VAL A 131 -9.58 16.13 -8.36
N LYS A 132 -9.85 16.23 -9.66
CA LYS A 132 -9.56 17.46 -10.41
C LYS A 132 -10.63 18.53 -10.12
N PRO A 133 -10.29 19.82 -10.18
CA PRO A 133 -11.25 20.91 -10.05
C PRO A 133 -12.51 20.75 -10.92
N GLU A 134 -12.33 20.32 -12.16
CA GLU A 134 -13.37 20.12 -13.16
C GLU A 134 -14.34 18.99 -12.75
N GLU A 135 -13.79 17.89 -12.22
CA GLU A 135 -14.57 16.75 -11.75
C GLU A 135 -15.46 17.11 -10.56
N LEU A 136 -14.95 17.97 -9.67
CA LEU A 136 -15.66 18.41 -8.47
C LEU A 136 -16.82 19.36 -8.84
N VAL A 137 -16.54 20.32 -9.73
CA VAL A 137 -17.53 21.32 -10.19
C VAL A 137 -18.51 20.73 -11.21
N GLY A 138 -18.13 19.66 -11.92
CA GLY A 138 -18.91 19.12 -13.04
C GLY A 138 -18.76 19.96 -14.31
N SER A 139 -17.56 20.52 -14.55
CA SER A 139 -17.24 21.35 -15.71
C SER A 139 -16.48 20.55 -16.77
N TYR A 140 -16.75 20.80 -18.05
CA TYR A 140 -15.89 20.34 -19.16
C TYR A 140 -14.72 21.30 -19.44
N ASN A 141 -14.83 22.54 -18.99
CA ASN A 141 -13.79 23.56 -19.14
C ASN A 141 -12.87 23.58 -17.93
N ALA A 142 -11.61 23.93 -18.17
CA ALA A 142 -10.62 24.13 -17.13
C ALA A 142 -11.11 25.13 -16.07
N VAL A 143 -10.94 24.77 -14.81
CA VAL A 143 -11.29 25.62 -13.66
C VAL A 143 -10.02 26.23 -13.10
N THR A 144 -9.93 27.55 -13.16
CA THR A 144 -8.73 28.30 -12.71
C THR A 144 -9.01 29.18 -11.49
N ILE A 145 -10.24 29.17 -10.98
CA ILE A 145 -10.66 29.97 -9.83
C ILE A 145 -11.43 29.12 -8.81
N SER A 146 -11.25 29.47 -7.54
CA SER A 146 -11.95 28.87 -6.40
C SER A 146 -13.21 29.68 -6.03
N GLY A 147 -14.06 29.96 -7.03
CA GLY A 147 -15.27 30.78 -6.89
C GLY A 147 -16.49 30.01 -6.37
N SER A 148 -17.68 30.62 -6.46
CA SER A 148 -18.93 30.04 -5.94
C SER A 148 -19.24 28.61 -6.40
N PRO A 149 -19.01 28.21 -7.66
CA PRO A 149 -19.21 26.81 -8.07
C PRO A 149 -18.33 25.83 -7.32
N MET A 150 -17.05 26.19 -7.09
CA MET A 150 -16.12 25.37 -6.30
C MET A 150 -16.57 25.30 -4.83
N GLN A 151 -16.99 26.43 -4.25
CA GLN A 151 -17.49 26.49 -2.88
C GLN A 151 -18.73 25.61 -2.67
N GLN A 152 -19.69 25.67 -3.59
CA GLN A 152 -20.87 24.82 -3.56
C GLN A 152 -20.47 23.35 -3.68
N ALA A 153 -19.60 23.02 -4.63
CA ALA A 153 -19.14 21.65 -4.82
C ALA A 153 -18.45 21.09 -3.56
N PHE A 154 -17.51 21.84 -2.97
CA PHE A 154 -16.80 21.46 -1.75
C PHE A 154 -17.72 21.33 -0.53
N THR A 155 -18.77 22.15 -0.44
CA THR A 155 -19.79 22.04 0.61
C THR A 155 -20.51 20.69 0.56
N THR A 156 -20.85 20.24 -0.66
CA THR A 156 -21.57 18.96 -0.86
C THR A 156 -20.65 17.73 -0.83
N LEU A 157 -19.40 17.89 -1.26
CA LEU A 157 -18.42 16.83 -1.35
C LEU A 157 -17.07 17.36 -0.85
N PRO A 158 -16.84 17.37 0.47
CA PRO A 158 -15.61 17.88 1.06
C PRO A 158 -14.48 16.88 0.84
N VAL A 159 -13.92 16.88 -0.36
CA VAL A 159 -12.87 15.95 -0.77
C VAL A 159 -11.61 16.06 0.10
N GLY A 160 -10.87 14.96 0.19
CA GLY A 160 -9.58 14.92 0.89
C GLY A 160 -8.53 15.79 0.22
N GLY A 161 -8.55 15.82 -1.11
CA GLY A 161 -7.64 16.66 -1.86
C GLY A 161 -8.10 17.04 -3.25
N VAL A 162 -7.31 17.90 -3.87
CA VAL A 162 -7.47 18.36 -5.24
C VAL A 162 -6.14 18.27 -5.96
N MET A 163 -6.14 17.70 -7.16
CA MET A 163 -4.97 17.65 -8.04
C MET A 163 -5.09 18.72 -9.11
N LEU A 164 -4.13 19.65 -9.15
CA LEU A 164 -4.05 20.65 -10.21
C LEU A 164 -3.25 20.10 -11.40
N SER A 165 -3.84 20.24 -12.59
CA SER A 165 -3.22 19.94 -13.89
C SER A 165 -2.73 21.23 -14.55
N ARG A 166 -2.08 21.12 -15.72
CA ARG A 166 -1.51 22.28 -16.42
C ARG A 166 -2.56 23.35 -16.69
N GLU A 167 -3.76 22.94 -17.02
CA GLU A 167 -4.89 23.79 -17.37
C GLU A 167 -5.37 24.66 -16.20
N ASN A 168 -5.07 24.26 -14.96
CA ASN A 168 -5.43 25.00 -13.75
C ASN A 168 -4.37 26.05 -13.35
N ILE A 169 -3.16 25.98 -13.92
CA ILE A 169 -1.96 26.71 -13.47
C ILE A 169 -1.59 27.74 -14.55
N GLN A 170 -2.04 28.98 -14.38
CA GLN A 170 -1.86 30.05 -15.38
C GLN A 170 -0.66 30.95 -15.06
N ASN A 171 -0.54 31.40 -13.83
CA ASN A 171 0.57 32.23 -13.32
C ASN A 171 0.64 32.12 -11.78
N PRO A 172 1.70 32.63 -11.12
CA PRO A 172 1.88 32.46 -9.69
C PRO A 172 0.73 33.04 -8.85
N GLU A 173 0.28 34.25 -9.19
CA GLU A 173 -0.77 34.94 -8.44
C GLU A 173 -2.13 34.21 -8.54
N GLN A 174 -2.53 33.82 -9.75
CA GLN A 174 -3.76 33.05 -9.96
C GLN A 174 -3.70 31.70 -9.24
N THR A 175 -2.58 31.00 -9.35
CA THR A 175 -2.39 29.68 -8.72
C THR A 175 -2.48 29.79 -7.20
N GLN A 176 -1.78 30.75 -6.60
CA GLN A 176 -1.84 31.01 -5.15
C GLN A 176 -3.24 31.34 -4.67
N ARG A 177 -3.99 32.17 -5.40
CA ARG A 177 -5.38 32.50 -5.06
C ARG A 177 -6.29 31.27 -5.13
N MET A 178 -6.16 30.47 -6.19
CA MET A 178 -6.93 29.23 -6.34
C MET A 178 -6.66 28.25 -5.19
N ILE A 179 -5.38 28.02 -4.88
CA ILE A 179 -4.98 27.12 -3.79
C ILE A 179 -5.43 27.66 -2.43
N SER A 180 -5.26 28.95 -2.16
CA SER A 180 -5.69 29.57 -0.91
C SER A 180 -7.21 29.46 -0.71
N GLY A 181 -8.00 29.59 -1.77
CA GLY A 181 -9.44 29.36 -1.71
C GLY A 181 -9.80 27.90 -1.40
N LEU A 182 -9.11 26.93 -2.02
CA LEU A 182 -9.27 25.51 -1.69
C LEU A 182 -8.94 25.22 -0.21
N GLN A 183 -7.86 25.81 0.30
CA GLN A 183 -7.50 25.69 1.72
C GLN A 183 -8.58 26.28 2.63
N ALA A 184 -9.09 27.47 2.32
CA ALA A 184 -10.14 28.12 3.11
C ALA A 184 -11.44 27.30 3.14
N MET A 185 -11.85 26.73 1.99
CA MET A 185 -13.03 25.86 1.89
C MET A 185 -12.88 24.57 2.70
N SER A 186 -11.73 23.92 2.63
CA SER A 186 -11.49 22.70 3.40
C SER A 186 -11.44 22.99 4.90
N GLN A 187 -10.77 24.07 5.29
CA GLN A 187 -10.67 24.49 6.68
C GLN A 187 -12.05 24.85 7.26
N SER A 188 -12.91 25.54 6.51
CA SER A 188 -14.24 25.91 6.98
C SER A 188 -15.20 24.72 7.06
N ARG A 189 -15.09 23.75 6.13
CA ARG A 189 -16.03 22.63 6.03
C ARG A 189 -15.68 21.42 6.89
N VAL A 190 -14.39 21.11 7.09
CA VAL A 190 -13.94 19.92 7.85
C VAL A 190 -12.83 20.21 8.87
N ALA A 191 -12.51 21.49 9.13
CA ALA A 191 -11.49 21.91 10.10
C ALA A 191 -10.08 21.34 9.84
N LEU A 192 -9.79 21.00 8.59
CA LEU A 192 -8.50 20.49 8.13
C LEU A 192 -8.10 21.17 6.82
N PRO A 193 -6.79 21.31 6.53
CA PRO A 193 -6.35 21.76 5.23
C PRO A 193 -6.69 20.74 4.13
N ALA A 194 -6.81 21.21 2.89
CA ALA A 194 -6.88 20.36 1.71
C ALA A 194 -5.49 19.81 1.37
N LEU A 195 -5.42 18.55 0.93
CA LEU A 195 -4.27 18.09 0.17
C LEU A 195 -4.37 18.72 -1.23
N VAL A 196 -3.37 19.49 -1.63
CA VAL A 196 -3.33 20.13 -2.94
C VAL A 196 -2.07 19.65 -3.65
N SER A 197 -2.28 18.88 -4.72
CA SER A 197 -1.24 18.13 -5.41
C SER A 197 -1.03 18.56 -6.85
N VAL A 198 0.13 18.19 -7.39
CA VAL A 198 0.53 18.39 -8.79
C VAL A 198 1.49 17.28 -9.22
N ASP A 199 1.65 17.06 -10.53
CA ASP A 199 2.72 16.24 -11.10
C ASP A 199 3.91 17.11 -11.51
N GLU A 200 4.83 17.38 -10.60
CA GLU A 200 6.02 18.20 -10.86
C GLU A 200 7.31 17.39 -10.73
N GLU A 201 7.45 16.34 -11.53
CA GLU A 201 8.62 15.44 -11.52
C GLU A 201 9.91 16.15 -11.95
N GLY A 202 9.79 17.18 -12.79
CA GLY A 202 10.87 17.79 -13.55
C GLY A 202 11.01 17.18 -14.95
N GLY A 203 11.84 17.79 -15.79
CA GLY A 203 12.00 17.37 -17.18
C GLY A 203 10.69 17.43 -17.96
N THR A 204 10.36 16.34 -18.67
CA THR A 204 9.16 16.26 -19.52
C THR A 204 7.83 16.20 -18.77
N VAL A 205 7.83 15.88 -17.46
CA VAL A 205 6.61 15.87 -16.64
C VAL A 205 6.74 16.95 -15.57
N ALA A 206 6.31 18.14 -15.96
CA ALA A 206 6.23 19.32 -15.13
C ALA A 206 4.97 20.08 -15.55
N ARG A 207 4.09 20.42 -14.62
CA ARG A 207 2.90 21.25 -14.88
C ARG A 207 3.26 22.72 -14.70
N VAL A 208 3.91 23.06 -13.59
CA VAL A 208 4.33 24.41 -13.21
C VAL A 208 5.47 24.89 -14.11
N SER A 209 6.61 24.20 -14.13
CA SER A 209 7.79 24.69 -14.85
C SER A 209 7.65 24.63 -16.37
N SER A 210 6.64 23.94 -16.88
CA SER A 210 6.32 23.91 -18.31
C SER A 210 5.59 25.16 -18.79
N ASN A 211 5.03 25.95 -17.87
CA ASN A 211 4.33 27.19 -18.20
C ASN A 211 5.29 28.39 -18.02
N PRO A 212 5.69 29.10 -19.11
CA PRO A 212 6.58 30.24 -19.02
C PRO A 212 6.08 31.38 -18.12
N ALA A 213 4.75 31.54 -17.99
CA ALA A 213 4.16 32.56 -17.13
C ALA A 213 4.39 32.29 -15.62
N MET A 214 4.84 31.09 -15.24
CA MET A 214 5.24 30.79 -13.87
C MET A 214 6.60 31.38 -13.49
N GLY A 215 7.43 31.79 -14.46
CA GLY A 215 8.72 32.42 -14.19
C GLY A 215 9.74 31.52 -13.49
N VAL A 216 9.54 30.20 -13.49
CA VAL A 216 10.49 29.22 -12.93
C VAL A 216 11.24 28.50 -14.03
N LYS A 217 12.47 28.06 -13.75
CA LYS A 217 13.31 27.36 -14.72
C LYS A 217 12.96 25.87 -14.74
N ALA A 218 12.83 25.30 -15.94
CA ALA A 218 12.65 23.87 -16.09
C ALA A 218 13.86 23.07 -15.55
N SER A 219 13.58 22.00 -14.81
CA SER A 219 14.60 21.05 -14.36
C SER A 219 14.93 20.02 -15.46
N PRO A 220 16.13 19.42 -15.47
CA PRO A 220 16.47 18.33 -16.41
C PRO A 220 15.57 17.10 -16.24
N ASN A 221 15.62 16.17 -17.19
CA ASN A 221 14.96 14.88 -17.02
C ASN A 221 15.60 14.10 -15.87
N MET A 222 14.80 13.30 -15.16
CA MET A 222 15.31 12.48 -14.07
C MET A 222 16.28 11.42 -14.57
N SER A 223 16.17 10.99 -15.83
CA SER A 223 17.19 10.17 -16.50
C SER A 223 18.56 10.84 -16.54
N ASP A 224 18.60 12.15 -16.84
CA ASP A 224 19.85 12.92 -16.96
C ASP A 224 20.49 13.11 -15.58
N ILE A 225 19.65 13.37 -14.55
CA ILE A 225 20.08 13.45 -13.16
C ILE A 225 20.58 12.08 -12.68
N GLY A 226 19.86 11.02 -12.99
CA GLY A 226 20.17 9.65 -12.63
C GLY A 226 21.48 9.14 -13.21
N ALA A 227 21.77 9.47 -14.48
CA ALA A 227 23.01 9.15 -15.17
C ALA A 227 24.26 9.76 -14.48
N THR A 228 24.08 10.78 -13.63
CA THR A 228 25.20 11.35 -12.88
C THR A 228 25.67 10.49 -11.71
N HIS A 229 24.85 9.53 -11.25
CA HIS A 229 25.09 8.73 -10.05
C HIS A 229 25.40 9.54 -8.77
N LYS A 230 24.97 10.81 -8.73
CA LYS A 230 25.17 11.73 -7.60
C LYS A 230 23.83 12.09 -6.93
N PRO A 231 23.43 11.41 -5.83
CA PRO A 231 22.19 11.69 -5.11
C PRO A 231 22.05 13.14 -4.66
N LEU A 232 23.16 13.82 -4.34
CA LEU A 232 23.14 15.25 -4.01
C LEU A 232 22.55 16.13 -5.13
N LYS A 233 22.70 15.73 -6.40
CA LYS A 233 22.05 16.44 -7.52
C LYS A 233 20.54 16.24 -7.49
N ALA A 234 20.07 15.01 -7.28
CA ALA A 234 18.64 14.72 -7.12
C ALA A 234 18.03 15.50 -5.95
N TYR A 235 18.72 15.55 -4.80
CA TYR A 235 18.31 16.39 -3.66
C TYR A 235 18.18 17.87 -4.01
N LYS A 236 19.16 18.45 -4.71
CA LYS A 236 19.10 19.86 -5.11
C LYS A 236 17.94 20.15 -6.04
N ILE A 237 17.62 19.23 -6.96
CA ILE A 237 16.45 19.36 -7.83
C ILE A 237 15.16 19.24 -7.03
N GLY A 238 15.01 18.21 -6.19
CA GLY A 238 13.83 18.05 -5.34
C GLY A 238 13.60 19.27 -4.44
N LYS A 239 14.67 19.84 -3.84
CA LYS A 239 14.59 21.06 -3.03
C LYS A 239 14.21 22.29 -3.86
N TYR A 240 14.74 22.42 -5.07
CA TYR A 240 14.38 23.50 -5.98
C TYR A 240 12.89 23.45 -6.35
N ILE A 241 12.40 22.25 -6.70
CA ILE A 241 10.99 22.00 -7.02
C ILE A 241 10.10 22.26 -5.81
N GLY A 242 10.42 21.65 -4.67
CA GLY A 242 9.68 21.82 -3.42
C GLY A 242 9.55 23.27 -2.99
N ASN A 243 10.61 24.08 -3.18
CA ASN A 243 10.58 25.50 -2.82
C ASN A 243 9.51 26.28 -3.60
N TYR A 244 9.46 26.18 -4.93
CA TYR A 244 8.46 26.95 -5.68
C TYR A 244 7.05 26.35 -5.52
N LEU A 245 6.92 25.04 -5.35
CA LEU A 245 5.64 24.41 -5.07
C LEU A 245 5.06 24.90 -3.74
N PHE A 246 5.88 24.93 -2.69
CA PHE A 246 5.48 25.45 -1.39
C PHE A 246 5.08 26.93 -1.45
N GLN A 247 5.84 27.76 -2.19
CA GLN A 247 5.50 29.18 -2.40
C GLN A 247 4.16 29.38 -3.12
N LEU A 248 3.79 28.47 -4.02
CA LEU A 248 2.48 28.48 -4.68
C LEU A 248 1.35 27.96 -3.79
N GLY A 249 1.69 27.25 -2.70
CA GLY A 249 0.75 26.68 -1.73
C GLY A 249 0.47 25.19 -1.91
N PHE A 250 1.15 24.52 -2.85
CA PHE A 250 1.09 23.06 -2.96
C PHE A 250 1.70 22.42 -1.71
N ASN A 251 1.13 21.29 -1.29
CA ASN A 251 1.63 20.54 -0.13
C ASN A 251 1.89 19.07 -0.43
N VAL A 252 1.50 18.57 -1.60
CA VAL A 252 1.85 17.23 -2.09
C VAL A 252 2.38 17.37 -3.51
N ASP A 253 3.46 16.66 -3.81
CA ASP A 253 3.93 16.47 -5.18
C ASP A 253 3.88 14.98 -5.51
N PHE A 254 3.40 14.67 -6.72
CA PHE A 254 3.40 13.32 -7.25
C PHE A 254 4.77 12.98 -7.85
N ALA A 255 5.81 13.10 -7.03
CA ALA A 255 7.18 12.75 -7.35
C ALA A 255 7.89 12.31 -6.05
N PRO A 256 8.92 11.45 -6.12
CA PRO A 256 9.64 11.00 -7.32
C PRO A 256 9.03 9.80 -8.05
N VAL A 257 9.37 9.66 -9.33
CA VAL A 257 9.28 8.38 -10.04
C VAL A 257 10.38 7.45 -9.52
N ALA A 258 9.96 6.36 -8.89
CA ALA A 258 10.78 5.34 -8.27
C ALA A 258 10.83 4.04 -9.11
N ASP A 259 10.33 4.07 -10.34
CA ASP A 259 10.36 2.96 -11.26
C ASP A 259 11.78 2.64 -11.74
N VAL A 260 12.10 1.34 -11.78
CA VAL A 260 13.38 0.85 -12.31
C VAL A 260 13.21 0.46 -13.77
N LEU A 261 13.84 1.20 -14.69
CA LEU A 261 13.73 0.99 -16.13
C LEU A 261 14.46 -0.29 -16.55
N THR A 262 13.79 -1.43 -16.40
CA THR A 262 14.33 -2.76 -16.77
C THR A 262 13.99 -3.14 -18.21
N ASN A 263 12.89 -2.61 -18.74
CA ASN A 263 12.58 -2.71 -20.16
C ASN A 263 13.03 -1.43 -20.88
N PRO A 264 14.08 -1.46 -21.71
CA PRO A 264 14.56 -0.28 -22.43
C PRO A 264 13.54 0.26 -23.45
N ASN A 265 12.60 -0.57 -23.89
CA ASN A 265 11.54 -0.19 -24.83
C ASN A 265 10.37 0.56 -24.16
N ASN A 266 10.39 0.70 -22.83
CA ASN A 266 9.40 1.49 -22.12
C ASN A 266 9.66 2.99 -22.30
N THR A 267 9.13 3.56 -23.38
CA THR A 267 9.31 4.98 -23.75
C THR A 267 8.72 5.95 -22.73
N LEU A 268 7.67 5.55 -22.01
CA LEU A 268 7.06 6.35 -20.93
C LEU A 268 8.08 6.61 -19.81
N MET A 269 8.88 5.62 -19.46
CA MET A 269 9.83 5.69 -18.34
C MET A 269 11.22 6.21 -18.74
N GLN A 270 11.58 6.20 -20.02
CA GLN A 270 12.94 6.54 -20.49
C GLN A 270 13.49 7.87 -19.95
N LYS A 271 12.66 8.92 -19.91
CA LYS A 271 13.07 10.25 -19.39
C LYS A 271 12.73 10.44 -17.90
N ARG A 272 11.76 9.69 -17.39
CA ARG A 272 11.17 9.87 -16.06
C ARG A 272 11.88 9.07 -14.97
N ALA A 273 12.42 7.90 -15.30
CA ALA A 273 13.13 7.05 -14.36
C ALA A 273 14.56 7.56 -14.15
N PHE A 274 15.07 7.47 -12.92
CA PHE A 274 16.48 7.76 -12.60
C PHE A 274 17.47 6.72 -13.18
N GLY A 275 16.98 5.61 -13.73
CA GLY A 275 17.82 4.63 -14.42
C GLY A 275 17.29 3.21 -14.34
N SER A 276 18.17 2.27 -14.68
CA SER A 276 17.86 0.84 -14.81
C SER A 276 18.38 -0.03 -13.66
N ARG A 277 19.07 0.57 -12.68
CA ARG A 277 19.64 -0.15 -11.51
C ARG A 277 18.87 0.19 -10.24
N ALA A 278 18.32 -0.84 -9.61
CA ALA A 278 17.45 -0.73 -8.43
C ALA A 278 18.04 0.14 -7.29
N LEU A 279 19.31 -0.08 -6.92
CA LEU A 279 19.97 0.70 -5.86
C LEU A 279 20.24 2.15 -6.26
N THR A 280 20.54 2.40 -7.53
CA THR A 280 20.71 3.76 -8.05
C THR A 280 19.40 4.51 -8.00
N VAL A 281 18.30 3.89 -8.44
CA VAL A 281 16.96 4.48 -8.42
C VAL A 281 16.53 4.75 -6.98
N ALA A 282 16.70 3.81 -6.05
CA ALA A 282 16.38 4.00 -4.63
C ALA A 282 17.11 5.22 -4.05
N SER A 283 18.43 5.27 -4.23
CA SER A 283 19.26 6.37 -3.72
C SER A 283 18.90 7.74 -4.30
N MET A 284 18.59 7.81 -5.60
CA MET A 284 18.21 9.06 -6.27
C MET A 284 16.81 9.52 -5.88
N ALA A 285 15.85 8.60 -5.85
CA ALA A 285 14.47 8.88 -5.44
C ALA A 285 14.42 9.34 -3.98
N SER A 286 15.15 8.68 -3.07
CA SER A 286 15.29 9.11 -1.68
C SER A 286 15.83 10.53 -1.58
N ALA A 287 16.92 10.82 -2.26
CA ALA A 287 17.50 12.16 -2.21
C ALA A 287 16.56 13.23 -2.78
N PHE A 288 15.85 12.95 -3.88
CA PHE A 288 14.84 13.86 -4.43
C PHE A 288 13.69 14.10 -3.45
N ALA A 289 13.15 13.04 -2.85
CA ALA A 289 12.08 13.11 -1.87
C ALA A 289 12.48 13.92 -0.64
N ASP A 290 13.71 13.74 -0.13
CA ASP A 290 14.25 14.57 0.95
C ASP A 290 14.30 16.06 0.58
N GLY A 291 14.60 16.35 -0.69
CA GLY A 291 14.58 17.72 -1.22
C GLY A 291 13.19 18.35 -1.11
N LEU A 292 12.15 17.65 -1.60
CA LEU A 292 10.76 18.09 -1.51
C LEU A 292 10.31 18.29 -0.05
N GLN A 293 10.58 17.30 0.80
CA GLN A 293 10.13 17.28 2.18
C GLN A 293 10.83 18.34 3.04
N ASN A 294 12.09 18.68 2.74
CA ASN A 294 12.80 19.80 3.38
C ASN A 294 12.26 21.16 2.94
N SER A 295 11.42 21.20 1.91
CA SER A 295 10.68 22.38 1.46
C SER A 295 9.20 22.30 1.84
N HIS A 296 8.82 21.43 2.79
CA HIS A 296 7.45 21.28 3.30
C HIS A 296 6.43 20.74 2.27
N VAL A 297 6.90 20.07 1.22
CA VAL A 297 6.04 19.38 0.24
C VAL A 297 6.19 17.87 0.42
N PHE A 298 5.09 17.15 0.60
CA PHE A 298 5.13 15.69 0.70
C PHE A 298 5.49 15.07 -0.65
N ALA A 299 6.46 14.16 -0.62
CA ALA A 299 6.82 13.34 -1.77
C ALA A 299 5.87 12.14 -1.89
N THR A 300 5.60 11.72 -3.13
CA THR A 300 4.82 10.53 -3.45
C THR A 300 5.62 9.61 -4.36
N TYR A 301 6.03 8.45 -3.85
CA TYR A 301 6.76 7.47 -4.64
C TYR A 301 5.81 6.78 -5.62
N LYS A 302 6.18 6.74 -6.90
CA LYS A 302 5.35 6.12 -7.94
C LYS A 302 6.17 5.36 -8.99
N HIS A 303 5.63 4.32 -9.64
CA HIS A 303 4.26 3.82 -9.53
C HIS A 303 4.29 2.39 -8.97
N PHE A 304 3.91 2.20 -7.70
CA PHE A 304 3.99 0.91 -7.02
C PHE A 304 3.16 -0.18 -7.73
N PRO A 305 3.63 -1.44 -7.82
CA PRO A 305 4.91 -1.94 -7.32
C PRO A 305 6.08 -1.75 -8.29
N GLY A 306 5.84 -1.09 -9.42
CA GLY A 306 6.79 -0.75 -10.49
C GLY A 306 6.06 -0.54 -11.81
N HIS A 307 6.64 0.25 -12.71
CA HIS A 307 6.16 0.42 -14.09
C HIS A 307 7.28 0.21 -15.12
N GLY A 308 8.54 0.26 -14.70
CA GLY A 308 9.69 0.27 -15.60
C GLY A 308 9.95 -1.03 -16.39
N SER A 309 9.21 -2.11 -16.11
CA SER A 309 9.28 -3.39 -16.84
C SER A 309 8.21 -3.55 -17.93
N THR A 310 7.25 -2.62 -18.05
CA THR A 310 6.11 -2.76 -18.96
C THR A 310 6.47 -2.48 -20.42
N PHE A 311 5.68 -3.02 -21.35
CA PHE A 311 5.85 -2.83 -22.80
C PHE A 311 4.86 -1.83 -23.41
N ALA A 312 3.81 -1.43 -22.69
CA ALA A 312 2.73 -0.56 -23.14
C ALA A 312 2.47 0.60 -22.16
N ASP A 313 1.75 1.61 -22.64
CA ASP A 313 1.30 2.78 -21.87
C ASP A 313 -0.07 2.54 -21.23
N SER A 314 -0.16 2.72 -19.91
CA SER A 314 -1.38 2.48 -19.11
C SER A 314 -2.49 3.49 -19.36
N HIS A 315 -2.18 4.63 -20.00
CA HIS A 315 -3.19 5.58 -20.45
C HIS A 315 -4.04 5.03 -21.60
N GLN A 316 -3.49 4.12 -22.42
CA GLN A 316 -4.13 3.63 -23.64
C GLN A 316 -4.90 2.31 -23.47
N GLY A 317 -4.75 1.63 -22.32
CA GLY A 317 -5.42 0.37 -22.04
C GLY A 317 -4.65 -0.52 -21.07
N LEU A 318 -4.88 -1.84 -21.16
CA LEU A 318 -4.23 -2.82 -20.30
C LEU A 318 -2.71 -2.75 -20.45
N THR A 319 -2.03 -2.43 -19.35
CA THR A 319 -0.57 -2.51 -19.27
C THR A 319 -0.18 -3.68 -18.39
N VAL A 320 0.63 -4.60 -18.93
CA VAL A 320 1.05 -5.82 -18.25
C VAL A 320 2.55 -5.81 -18.00
N SER A 321 2.94 -6.26 -16.81
CA SER A 321 4.31 -6.59 -16.47
C SER A 321 4.50 -8.11 -16.35
N ASN A 322 5.55 -8.62 -17.00
CA ASN A 322 5.93 -10.03 -16.97
C ASN A 322 6.90 -10.39 -15.83
N GLN A 323 7.07 -9.49 -14.86
CA GLN A 323 7.97 -9.69 -13.73
C GLN A 323 7.59 -10.93 -12.92
N THR A 324 8.59 -11.71 -12.53
CA THR A 324 8.41 -12.83 -11.60
C THR A 324 8.36 -12.32 -10.15
N PRO A 325 7.84 -13.10 -9.19
CA PRO A 325 7.90 -12.72 -7.78
C PRO A 325 9.32 -12.43 -7.26
N LEU A 326 10.32 -13.11 -7.82
CA LEU A 326 11.72 -12.90 -7.46
C LEU A 326 12.24 -11.56 -8.03
N ALA A 327 11.98 -11.28 -9.30
CA ALA A 327 12.41 -10.05 -9.94
C ALA A 327 11.72 -8.83 -9.31
N LEU A 328 10.41 -8.92 -9.08
CA LEU A 328 9.66 -7.88 -8.36
C LEU A 328 10.30 -7.54 -7.01
N ARG A 329 10.67 -8.55 -6.22
CA ARG A 329 11.33 -8.32 -4.91
C ARG A 329 12.73 -7.75 -5.01
N LYS A 330 13.53 -8.21 -5.98
CA LYS A 330 14.96 -7.86 -6.09
C LYS A 330 15.21 -6.59 -6.89
N VAL A 331 14.21 -6.10 -7.64
CA VAL A 331 14.35 -4.97 -8.54
C VAL A 331 13.28 -3.92 -8.27
N ASP A 332 12.03 -4.17 -8.66
CA ASP A 332 10.97 -3.14 -8.67
C ASP A 332 10.62 -2.64 -7.26
N LEU A 333 10.61 -3.52 -6.26
CA LEU A 333 10.28 -3.17 -4.87
C LEU A 333 11.43 -2.53 -4.08
N VAL A 334 12.65 -2.49 -4.63
CA VAL A 334 13.81 -1.97 -3.88
C VAL A 334 13.65 -0.48 -3.53
N PRO A 335 13.28 0.42 -4.48
CA PRO A 335 13.04 1.83 -4.15
C PRO A 335 11.89 2.04 -3.17
N PHE A 336 10.83 1.23 -3.23
CA PHE A 336 9.70 1.35 -2.30
C PHE A 336 10.03 0.84 -0.90
N ARG A 337 10.85 -0.20 -0.77
CA ARG A 337 11.36 -0.64 0.54
C ARG A 337 12.19 0.45 1.21
N ASP A 338 13.01 1.13 0.41
CA ASP A 338 13.80 2.27 0.87
C ASP A 338 12.90 3.43 1.32
N ALA A 339 11.88 3.79 0.53
CA ALA A 339 10.89 4.81 0.90
C ALA A 339 10.20 4.53 2.26
N ILE A 340 9.80 3.27 2.47
CA ILE A 340 9.14 2.84 3.72
C ILE A 340 10.09 2.95 4.90
N ALA A 341 11.36 2.54 4.73
CA ALA A 341 12.38 2.65 5.78
C ALA A 341 12.67 4.11 6.17
N HIS A 342 12.49 5.04 5.24
CA HIS A 342 12.67 6.48 5.46
C HIS A 342 11.36 7.22 5.85
N GLY A 343 10.25 6.51 6.04
CA GLY A 343 9.01 7.08 6.55
C GLY A 343 8.29 8.02 5.59
N VAL A 344 8.37 7.78 4.27
CA VAL A 344 7.62 8.55 3.28
C VAL A 344 6.11 8.37 3.49
N GLU A 345 5.34 9.46 3.38
CA GLU A 345 3.90 9.44 3.67
C GLU A 345 3.02 8.97 2.52
N PHE A 346 3.46 9.09 1.26
CA PHE A 346 2.66 8.72 0.10
C PHE A 346 3.36 7.73 -0.82
N ILE A 347 2.63 6.68 -1.20
CA ILE A 347 2.98 5.77 -2.29
C ILE A 347 1.78 5.70 -3.24
N MET A 348 2.01 6.01 -4.52
CA MET A 348 1.01 5.87 -5.56
C MET A 348 1.08 4.47 -6.18
N VAL A 349 -0.06 3.80 -6.27
CA VAL A 349 -0.20 2.46 -6.83
C VAL A 349 -0.66 2.53 -8.29
N SER A 350 0.15 1.95 -9.17
CA SER A 350 -0.09 1.90 -10.62
C SER A 350 -1.33 1.09 -11.02
N HIS A 351 -1.71 1.22 -12.29
CA HIS A 351 -2.70 0.35 -12.94
C HIS A 351 -2.06 -0.75 -13.79
N VAL A 352 -0.79 -1.08 -13.54
CA VAL A 352 -0.09 -2.18 -14.20
C VAL A 352 -0.59 -3.51 -13.65
N SER A 353 -0.86 -4.47 -14.53
CA SER A 353 -1.24 -5.84 -14.18
C SER A 353 -0.01 -6.74 -14.04
N TYR A 354 -0.06 -7.66 -13.08
CA TYR A 354 1.07 -8.53 -12.73
C TYR A 354 0.66 -10.01 -12.65
N PRO A 355 0.34 -10.67 -13.78
CA PRO A 355 -0.30 -11.99 -13.77
C PRO A 355 0.54 -13.08 -13.10
N LYS A 356 1.86 -13.01 -13.18
CA LYS A 356 2.76 -13.95 -12.47
C LYS A 356 2.77 -13.76 -10.94
N ILE A 357 2.15 -12.70 -10.44
CA ILE A 357 2.03 -12.37 -9.02
C ILE A 357 0.59 -12.56 -8.54
N THR A 358 -0.38 -12.05 -9.29
CA THR A 358 -1.80 -12.04 -8.91
C THR A 358 -2.53 -13.29 -9.39
N GLY A 359 -2.05 -13.94 -10.46
CA GLY A 359 -2.71 -15.05 -11.14
C GLY A 359 -3.70 -14.61 -12.22
N ASP A 360 -3.85 -13.31 -12.46
CA ASP A 360 -4.80 -12.72 -13.40
C ASP A 360 -4.33 -11.34 -13.90
N ASP A 361 -5.10 -10.71 -14.78
CA ASP A 361 -4.83 -9.36 -15.27
C ASP A 361 -5.46 -8.26 -14.39
N THR A 362 -5.70 -8.50 -13.10
CA THR A 362 -6.19 -7.44 -12.21
C THR A 362 -5.13 -6.35 -12.06
N PRO A 363 -5.44 -5.06 -12.29
CA PRO A 363 -4.48 -3.98 -12.09
C PRO A 363 -3.97 -3.92 -10.65
N ALA A 364 -2.72 -3.51 -10.45
CA ALA A 364 -2.09 -3.47 -9.14
C ALA A 364 -2.92 -2.70 -8.10
N SER A 365 -3.44 -1.52 -8.44
CA SER A 365 -4.32 -0.69 -7.59
C SER A 365 -5.63 -1.36 -7.20
N MET A 366 -6.10 -2.34 -7.98
CA MET A 366 -7.35 -3.07 -7.78
C MET A 366 -7.12 -4.44 -7.13
N SER A 367 -5.86 -4.82 -6.87
CA SER A 367 -5.48 -6.13 -6.38
C SER A 367 -5.18 -6.11 -4.89
N GLU A 368 -6.04 -6.73 -4.08
CA GLU A 368 -5.79 -6.93 -2.64
C GLU A 368 -4.47 -7.66 -2.38
N LYS A 369 -4.08 -8.61 -3.27
CA LYS A 369 -2.81 -9.33 -3.18
C LYS A 369 -1.60 -8.39 -3.24
N ILE A 370 -1.68 -7.29 -4.01
CA ILE A 370 -0.60 -6.32 -4.16
C ILE A 370 -0.71 -5.21 -3.11
N VAL A 371 -1.85 -4.53 -3.03
CA VAL A 371 -2.03 -3.37 -2.15
C VAL A 371 -1.96 -3.79 -0.68
N THR A 372 -2.83 -4.70 -0.24
CA THR A 372 -2.79 -5.19 1.14
C THR A 372 -1.71 -6.26 1.32
N GLY A 373 -1.67 -7.27 0.45
CA GLY A 373 -0.79 -8.42 0.61
C GLY A 373 0.70 -8.09 0.50
N ILE A 374 1.11 -7.17 -0.39
CA ILE A 374 2.51 -6.77 -0.51
C ILE A 374 2.77 -5.47 0.24
N ALA A 375 2.10 -4.36 -0.09
CA ALA A 375 2.46 -3.06 0.50
C ALA A 375 2.19 -3.01 2.01
N ARG A 376 0.98 -3.37 2.46
CA ARG A 376 0.63 -3.35 3.89
C ARG A 376 1.28 -4.47 4.69
N ASN A 377 1.16 -5.71 4.22
CA ASN A 377 1.50 -6.89 5.02
C ASN A 377 2.99 -7.27 4.91
N LYS A 378 3.52 -7.44 3.70
CA LYS A 378 4.93 -7.87 3.51
C LYS A 378 5.93 -6.75 3.72
N LEU A 379 5.63 -5.55 3.22
CA LEU A 379 6.53 -4.40 3.36
C LEU A 379 6.23 -3.58 4.62
N GLY A 380 5.10 -3.80 5.28
CA GLY A 380 4.76 -3.12 6.53
C GLY A 380 4.40 -1.65 6.38
N TYR A 381 4.11 -1.17 5.16
CA TYR A 381 3.88 0.26 4.91
C TYR A 381 2.70 0.80 5.72
N LYS A 382 2.89 1.93 6.39
CA LYS A 382 1.89 2.56 7.27
C LYS A 382 1.34 3.89 6.78
N GLY A 383 2.00 4.54 5.81
CA GLY A 383 1.55 5.80 5.20
C GLY A 383 0.35 5.61 4.26
N ILE A 384 0.05 6.63 3.47
CA ILE A 384 -1.07 6.68 2.53
C ILE A 384 -0.73 5.91 1.24
N LEU A 385 -1.61 4.98 0.86
CA LEU A 385 -1.65 4.36 -0.46
C LEU A 385 -2.69 5.10 -1.31
N ILE A 386 -2.24 5.83 -2.32
CA ILE A 386 -3.10 6.53 -3.26
C ILE A 386 -3.12 5.76 -4.60
N SER A 387 -4.26 5.73 -5.29
CA SER A 387 -4.28 5.18 -6.66
C SER A 387 -3.60 6.13 -7.65
N ASP A 388 -3.11 5.59 -8.76
CA ASP A 388 -3.03 6.39 -9.99
C ASP A 388 -4.45 6.81 -10.44
N SER A 389 -4.58 7.66 -11.45
CA SER A 389 -5.89 8.19 -11.86
C SER A 389 -6.83 7.08 -12.33
N LEU A 390 -7.96 6.92 -11.63
CA LEU A 390 -9.01 5.95 -11.97
C LEU A 390 -9.66 6.23 -13.34
N GLY A 391 -9.41 7.41 -13.92
CA GLY A 391 -9.84 7.76 -15.26
C GLY A 391 -9.00 7.15 -16.39
N MET A 392 -7.81 6.63 -16.09
CA MET A 392 -6.96 6.00 -17.09
C MET A 392 -7.61 4.73 -17.66
N GLY A 393 -7.37 4.47 -18.95
CA GLY A 393 -8.00 3.37 -19.68
C GLY A 393 -7.78 1.98 -19.07
N ALA A 394 -6.65 1.77 -18.38
CA ALA A 394 -6.37 0.54 -17.64
C ALA A 394 -7.43 0.19 -16.56
N VAL A 395 -8.17 1.19 -16.07
CA VAL A 395 -9.27 1.03 -15.10
C VAL A 395 -10.62 1.40 -15.72
N SER A 396 -10.74 2.58 -16.34
CA SER A 396 -12.03 3.12 -16.78
C SER A 396 -12.71 2.31 -17.89
N LEU A 397 -11.95 1.53 -18.67
CA LEU A 397 -12.50 0.61 -19.67
C LEU A 397 -13.02 -0.72 -19.07
N ARG A 398 -12.71 -1.02 -17.81
CA ARG A 398 -13.01 -2.30 -17.15
C ARG A 398 -13.95 -2.17 -15.97
N TYR A 399 -14.00 -1.00 -15.34
CA TYR A 399 -14.76 -0.75 -14.13
C TYR A 399 -15.61 0.51 -14.30
N THR A 400 -16.87 0.44 -13.86
CA THR A 400 -17.64 1.65 -13.63
C THR A 400 -17.00 2.47 -12.50
N PRO A 401 -17.20 3.81 -12.44
CA PRO A 401 -16.63 4.65 -11.39
C PRO A 401 -16.90 4.14 -9.96
N GLY A 402 -18.14 3.67 -9.70
CA GLY A 402 -18.52 3.08 -8.42
C GLY A 402 -17.79 1.78 -8.10
N ASN A 403 -17.72 0.86 -9.07
CA ASN A 403 -17.04 -0.42 -8.88
C ASN A 403 -15.52 -0.25 -8.72
N ALA A 404 -14.90 0.69 -9.46
CA ALA A 404 -13.49 1.01 -9.32
C ALA A 404 -13.19 1.51 -7.90
N ALA A 405 -13.99 2.43 -7.38
CA ALA A 405 -13.81 2.99 -6.03
C ALA A 405 -13.96 1.94 -4.93
N ILE A 406 -15.03 1.14 -4.99
CA ILE A 406 -15.27 0.05 -4.03
C ILE A 406 -14.14 -0.98 -4.09
N THR A 407 -13.72 -1.39 -5.30
CA THR A 407 -12.65 -2.36 -5.50
C THR A 407 -11.32 -1.85 -4.95
N GLY A 408 -10.96 -0.59 -5.25
CA GLY A 408 -9.74 0.03 -4.75
C GLY A 408 -9.68 0.13 -3.23
N ILE A 409 -10.79 0.53 -2.58
CA ILE A 409 -10.87 0.59 -1.11
C ILE A 409 -10.74 -0.80 -0.51
N LYS A 410 -11.44 -1.80 -1.06
CA LYS A 410 -11.33 -3.21 -0.63
C LYS A 410 -9.91 -3.75 -0.81
N ALA A 411 -9.21 -3.36 -1.88
CA ALA A 411 -7.82 -3.75 -2.11
C ALA A 411 -6.87 -3.17 -1.04
N GLY A 412 -7.18 -2.00 -0.49
CA GLY A 412 -6.41 -1.38 0.60
C GLY A 412 -5.99 0.07 0.37
N LEU A 413 -6.50 0.74 -0.68
CA LEU A 413 -6.19 2.14 -0.98
C LEU A 413 -6.84 3.08 0.04
N ASP A 414 -6.14 4.16 0.41
CA ASP A 414 -6.68 5.20 1.30
C ASP A 414 -7.22 6.40 0.54
N ILE A 415 -6.59 6.76 -0.59
CA ILE A 415 -7.05 7.85 -1.46
C ILE A 415 -7.27 7.33 -2.89
N LEU A 416 -8.40 7.69 -3.47
CA LEU A 416 -8.77 7.42 -4.86
C LEU A 416 -8.57 8.71 -5.66
N LEU A 417 -7.68 8.65 -6.65
CA LEU A 417 -7.32 9.79 -7.49
C LEU A 417 -8.14 9.81 -8.78
N GLY A 418 -8.71 10.97 -9.12
CA GLY A 418 -9.21 11.33 -10.47
C GLY A 418 -10.12 10.29 -11.12
N SER A 419 -11.36 10.19 -10.66
CA SER A 419 -12.38 9.28 -11.23
C SER A 419 -13.14 9.96 -12.37
N PRO A 420 -13.51 9.24 -13.46
CA PRO A 420 -14.35 9.80 -14.53
C PRO A 420 -15.67 10.40 -14.03
N ASN A 421 -16.18 9.87 -12.91
CA ASN A 421 -17.33 10.43 -12.22
C ASN A 421 -17.14 10.29 -10.70
N SER A 422 -16.47 11.27 -10.10
CA SER A 422 -16.15 11.30 -8.68
C SER A 422 -17.40 11.29 -7.79
N ARG A 423 -18.51 11.90 -8.23
CA ARG A 423 -19.77 11.90 -7.47
C ARG A 423 -20.42 10.52 -7.43
N GLN A 424 -20.47 9.82 -8.57
CA GLN A 424 -20.97 8.44 -8.64
C GLN A 424 -20.11 7.50 -7.79
N ALA A 425 -18.79 7.62 -7.91
CA ALA A 425 -17.83 6.85 -7.14
C ALA A 425 -18.01 7.05 -5.62
N TYR A 426 -18.13 8.31 -5.20
CA TYR A 426 -18.39 8.69 -3.81
C TYR A 426 -19.67 8.06 -3.25
N TYR A 427 -20.82 8.25 -3.91
CA TYR A 427 -22.09 7.70 -3.41
C TYR A 427 -22.12 6.18 -3.42
N ALA A 428 -21.44 5.54 -4.38
CA ALA A 428 -21.31 4.08 -4.40
C ALA A 428 -20.57 3.58 -3.16
N VAL A 429 -19.49 4.25 -2.74
CA VAL A 429 -18.76 3.89 -1.50
C VAL A 429 -19.61 4.13 -0.26
N VAL A 430 -20.29 5.28 -0.16
CA VAL A 430 -21.20 5.56 0.98
C VAL A 430 -22.26 4.47 1.10
N ASN A 431 -22.90 4.09 -0.01
CA ASN A 431 -23.91 3.03 -0.04
C ASN A 431 -23.32 1.66 0.29
N ALA A 432 -22.13 1.33 -0.22
CA ALA A 432 -21.44 0.09 0.09
C ALA A 432 -21.12 -0.03 1.59
N VAL A 433 -20.79 1.08 2.28
CA VAL A 433 -20.59 1.07 3.73
C VAL A 433 -21.91 0.87 4.48
N ARG A 434 -22.97 1.59 4.09
CA ARG A 434 -24.31 1.44 4.69
C ARG A 434 -24.87 0.03 4.53
N GLN A 435 -24.52 -0.66 3.45
CA GLN A 435 -24.91 -2.05 3.17
C GLN A 435 -23.97 -3.10 3.79
N GLY A 436 -22.89 -2.69 4.45
CA GLY A 436 -21.91 -3.61 5.05
C GLY A 436 -20.96 -4.30 4.05
N ILE A 437 -20.96 -3.89 2.78
CA ILE A 437 -20.01 -4.38 1.76
C ILE A 437 -18.59 -3.89 2.07
N ILE A 438 -18.47 -2.68 2.61
CA ILE A 438 -17.24 -2.13 3.19
C ILE A 438 -17.52 -1.83 4.66
N THR A 439 -16.61 -2.23 5.56
CA THR A 439 -16.79 -1.95 6.99
C THR A 439 -16.45 -0.49 7.31
N SER A 440 -17.14 0.12 8.28
CA SER A 440 -16.80 1.47 8.76
C SER A 440 -15.36 1.53 9.29
N ASN A 441 -14.86 0.46 9.91
CA ASN A 441 -13.47 0.37 10.38
C ASN A 441 -12.47 0.50 9.23
N ARG A 442 -12.76 -0.09 8.05
CA ARG A 442 -11.90 0.03 6.88
C ARG A 442 -11.79 1.49 6.42
N ILE A 443 -12.89 2.25 6.46
CA ILE A 443 -12.88 3.69 6.16
C ILE A 443 -12.08 4.45 7.23
N ASP A 444 -12.34 4.19 8.52
CA ASP A 444 -11.67 4.86 9.62
C ASP A 444 -10.14 4.66 9.61
N GLU A 445 -9.66 3.47 9.24
CA GLU A 445 -8.22 3.20 9.08
C GLU A 445 -7.55 4.13 8.06
N SER A 446 -8.20 4.35 6.92
CA SER A 446 -7.68 5.25 5.89
C SER A 446 -7.78 6.71 6.29
N VAL A 447 -8.95 7.11 6.80
CA VAL A 447 -9.19 8.50 7.17
C VAL A 447 -8.28 8.94 8.31
N LYS A 448 -7.92 8.05 9.25
CA LYS A 448 -6.90 8.34 10.28
C LYS A 448 -5.55 8.75 9.69
N ARG A 449 -5.06 8.05 8.66
CA ARG A 449 -3.80 8.39 7.98
C ARG A 449 -3.90 9.75 7.29
N ILE A 450 -5.02 10.00 6.62
CA ILE A 450 -5.30 11.25 5.91
C ILE A 450 -5.35 12.43 6.90
N ILE A 451 -6.07 12.27 8.01
CA ILE A 451 -6.13 13.28 9.08
C ILE A 451 -4.74 13.54 9.66
N ALA A 452 -3.94 12.50 9.93
CA ALA A 452 -2.59 12.65 10.47
C ALA A 452 -1.72 13.56 9.57
N VAL A 453 -1.69 13.29 8.26
CA VAL A 453 -0.96 14.12 7.30
C VAL A 453 -1.52 15.55 7.25
N LYS A 454 -2.84 15.72 7.27
CA LYS A 454 -3.47 17.05 7.26
C LYS A 454 -3.19 17.86 8.54
N LEU A 455 -3.16 17.21 9.71
CA LEU A 455 -2.77 17.86 10.96
C LEU A 455 -1.29 18.28 10.94
N GLN A 456 -0.43 17.49 10.30
CA GLN A 456 0.96 17.87 10.08
C GLN A 456 1.08 19.15 9.23
N ILE A 457 0.31 19.25 8.14
CA ILE A 457 0.24 20.47 7.31
C ILE A 457 -0.23 21.67 8.14
N ALA A 458 -1.30 21.50 8.92
CA ALA A 458 -1.82 22.57 9.76
C ALA A 458 -0.78 23.05 10.80
N HIS A 459 -0.06 22.11 11.41
CA HIS A 459 1.02 22.42 12.35
C HIS A 459 2.17 23.20 11.68
N GLN A 460 2.59 22.78 10.49
CA GLN A 460 3.62 23.48 9.70
C GLN A 460 3.23 24.92 9.40
N GLN A 461 2.02 25.15 8.90
CA GLN A 461 1.52 26.48 8.55
C GLN A 461 1.46 27.42 9.76
N ASN A 462 1.07 26.91 10.93
CA ASN A 462 1.03 27.69 12.17
C ASN A 462 2.43 28.04 12.69
N SER A 463 3.41 27.17 12.51
CA SER A 463 4.81 27.43 12.91
C SER A 463 5.51 28.49 12.05
N HIS A 464 5.10 28.67 10.78
CA HIS A 464 5.67 29.67 9.87
C HIS A 464 5.06 31.07 10.03
N ARG A 465 3.91 31.19 10.70
CA ARG A 465 3.24 32.48 10.96
C ARG A 465 3.70 33.14 12.27
N LYS A 466 4.47 32.42 13.10
CA LYS A 466 5.12 32.93 14.30
C LYS A 466 6.57 33.21 13.97
#